data_AF-A0A069D7L9-F1
#
_entry.id   AF-A0A069D7L9-F1
#
_cell.length_a   1.000
_cell.length_b   1.000
_cell.length_c   1.000
_cell.angle_alpha   90.00
_cell.angle_beta   90.00
_cell.angle_gamma   90.00
#
_symmetry.space_group_name_H-M   'P 1'
#
loop_
_entity.id
_entity.type
_entity.pdbx_description
1 polymer ?
#
loop_
_entity_poly.entity_id
_entity_poly.type
_entity_poly.pdbx_seq_one_letter_code
_entity_poly.pdbx_strand_id
1 'polypeptide(L)' 'MDNGYYIGWGTLALINAGLAQGKNRSGLNWFLLSLLLGPLATLIIVVWSKK' A
#
# COMPACT_ATOMS: atom_id res chain seq x y z
N MET A 1 -28.79 12.40 0.28
CA MET A 1 -27.82 11.49 -0.38
C MET A 1 -26.54 11.62 0.40
N ASP A 2 -26.15 10.58 1.14
CA ASP A 2 -24.91 10.61 1.93
C ASP A 2 -23.71 10.60 0.98
N ASN A 3 -22.99 11.72 0.92
CA ASN A 3 -21.81 11.89 0.08
C ASN A 3 -20.57 11.28 0.76
N GLY A 4 -20.56 9.96 0.93
CA GLY A 4 -19.41 9.24 1.48
C GLY A 4 -18.22 9.26 0.53
N TYR A 5 -17.03 9.64 1.02
CA TYR A 5 -15.79 9.46 0.26
C TYR A 5 -15.41 7.98 0.22
N TYR A 6 -15.36 7.40 -0.98
CA TYR A 6 -14.92 6.02 -1.18
C TYR A 6 -13.42 5.99 -1.42
N ILE A 7 -12.68 5.42 -0.47
CA ILE A 7 -11.26 5.12 -0.63
C ILE A 7 -11.16 3.70 -1.21
N GLY A 8 -10.74 3.60 -2.46
CA GLY A 8 -10.69 2.35 -3.20
C GLY A 8 -9.35 1.62 -3.09
N TRP A 9 -9.31 0.43 -3.67
CA TRP A 9 -8.14 -0.44 -3.68
C TRP A 9 -6.92 0.22 -4.35
N GLY A 10 -7.13 1.04 -5.39
CA GLY A 10 -6.05 1.82 -6.02
C GLY A 10 -5.44 2.86 -5.10
N THR A 11 -6.25 3.55 -4.30
CA THR A 11 -5.76 4.51 -3.30
C THR A 11 -4.95 3.80 -2.23
N LEU A 12 -5.44 2.64 -1.74
CA LEU A 12 -4.69 1.81 -0.80
C LEU A 12 -3.35 1.35 -1.38
N ALA A 13 -3.32 0.94 -2.65
CA ALA A 13 -2.09 0.54 -3.32
C ALA A 13 -1.08 1.70 -3.43
N LEU A 14 -1.55 2.91 -3.72
CA LEU A 14 -0.70 4.10 -3.77
C LEU A 14 -0.13 4.45 -2.39
N ILE A 15 -0.94 4.36 -1.33
CA ILE A 15 -0.49 4.56 0.06
C ILE A 15 0.58 3.53 0.44
N ASN A 16 0.36 2.25 0.12
CA ASN A 16 1.33 1.19 0.37
C ASN A 16 2.64 1.40 -0.40
N ALA A 17 2.58 1.93 -1.63
CA ALA A 17 3.76 2.30 -2.40
C ALA A 17 4.60 3.37 -1.68
N GLY A 18 3.96 4.42 -1.15
CA GLY A 18 4.61 5.46 -0.35
C GLY A 18 5.18 4.93 0.96
N LEU A 19 4.42 4.10 1.69
CA LEU A 19 4.87 3.40 2.90
C LEU A 19 6.13 2.56 2.65
N ALA A 20 6.19 1.86 1.52
CA ALA A 20 7.35 1.09 1.13
C ALA A 20 8.56 1.97 0.77
N GLN A 21 8.36 3.08 0.05
CA GLN A 21 9.42 4.05 -0.25
C GLN A 21 10.03 4.65 1.02
N GLY A 22 9.19 4.98 2.02
CA GLY A 22 9.64 5.44 3.33
C GLY A 22 10.55 4.44 4.07
N LYS A 23 10.51 3.16 3.68
CA LYS A 23 11.39 2.09 4.18
C LYS A 23 12.54 1.74 3.21
N ASN A 24 12.92 2.64 2.29
CA ASN A 24 13.94 2.38 1.26
C ASN A 24 13.65 1.13 0.39
N ARG A 25 12.38 0.87 0.10
CA ARG A 25 11.94 -0.21 -0.82
C ARG A 25 11.38 0.39 -2.11
N SER A 26 11.37 -0.39 -3.19
CA SER A 26 10.80 0.04 -4.48
C SER A 26 9.28 0.27 -4.35
N GLY A 27 8.85 1.53 -4.41
CA GLY A 27 7.43 1.89 -4.34
C GLY A 27 6.61 1.28 -5.48
N LEU A 28 7.16 1.24 -6.71
CA LEU A 28 6.44 0.67 -7.85
C LEU A 28 6.15 -0.83 -7.69
N ASN A 29 7.12 -1.59 -7.17
CA ASN A 29 6.91 -3.02 -6.93
C ASN A 29 5.83 -3.22 -5.85
N TRP A 30 5.86 -2.41 -4.79
CA TRP A 30 4.88 -2.47 -3.71
C TRP A 30 3.50 -1.94 -4.11
N PHE A 31 3.42 -0.99 -5.04
CA PHE A 31 2.17 -0.57 -5.67
C PHE A 31 1.50 -1.73 -6.39
N LEU A 32 2.23 -2.37 -7.31
CA LEU A 32 1.73 -3.51 -8.10
C LEU A 32 1.37 -4.70 -7.20
N LEU A 33 2.20 -5.02 -6.21
CA LEU A 33 1.89 -6.03 -5.19
C LEU A 33 0.62 -5.69 -4.42
N SER A 34 0.39 -4.42 -4.08
CA SER A 34 -0.79 -3.99 -3.33
C SER A 34 -2.07 -4.00 -4.16
N LEU A 35 -2.00 -3.85 -5.48
CA LEU A 35 -3.17 -4.05 -6.35
C LEU A 35 -3.67 -5.49 -6.29
N LEU A 36 -2.78 -6.47 -6.09
CA LEU A 36 -3.13 -7.89 -5.94
C LEU A 36 -3.49 -8.25 -4.49
N LEU A 37 -2.66 -7.85 -3.54
CA LEU A 37 -2.74 -8.27 -2.13
C LEU A 37 -3.62 -7.35 -1.26
N GLY A 38 -3.84 -6.12 -1.70
CA GLY A 38 -4.60 -5.12 -0.96
C GLY A 38 -4.06 -4.85 0.44
N PRO A 39 -4.92 -4.87 1.48
CA PRO A 39 -4.52 -4.60 2.85
C PRO A 39 -3.42 -5.53 3.38
N LEU A 40 -3.29 -6.74 2.83
CA LEU A 40 -2.23 -7.67 3.24
C LEU A 40 -0.84 -7.13 2.90
N ALA A 41 -0.69 -6.37 1.82
CA ALA A 41 0.58 -5.72 1.51
C ALA A 41 0.98 -4.71 2.59
N THR A 42 0.01 -4.02 3.21
CA THR A 42 0.27 -3.10 4.33
C THR A 42 0.88 -3.85 5.50
N LEU A 43 0.31 -5.00 5.88
CA LEU A 43 0.86 -5.83 6.94
C LEU A 43 2.30 -6.21 6.61
N ILE A 44 2.55 -6.77 5.42
CA ILE A 44 3.90 -7.20 5.03
C ILE A 44 4.88 -6.02 5.07
N ILE A 45 4.51 -4.83 4.58
CA ILE A 45 5.39 -3.64 4.63
C ILE A 45 5.72 -3.25 6.08
N VAL A 46 4.72 -3.31 6.98
CA VAL A 46 4.87 -2.88 8.37
C VAL A 46 5.71 -3.88 9.17
N VAL A 47 5.35 -5.17 9.20
CA VAL A 47 6.04 -6.17 10.03
C VAL A 47 7.40 -6.57 9.47
N TRP A 48 7.54 -6.63 8.15
CA TRP A 48 8.84 -6.95 7.58
C TRP A 48 9.73 -5.72 7.73
N SER A 49 10.73 -5.80 8.60
CA SER A 49 11.82 -4.83 8.66
C SER A 49 12.95 -5.26 7.74
N LYS A 50 13.48 -4.35 6.90
CA LYS A 50 14.80 -4.56 6.31
C LYS A 50 15.80 -4.19 7.39
N LYS A 51 16.71 -5.10 7.71
CA LYS A 51 17.84 -4.86 8.61
C LYS A 51 18.73 -3.76 8.03
#